data_AF-A0A8H7S7A4-F1
#
_entry.id   AF-A0A8H7S7A4-F1
#
_cell.length_a   1.000
_cell.length_b   1.000
_cell.length_c   1.000
_cell.angle_alpha   90.00
_cell.angle_beta   90.00
_cell.angle_gamma   90.00
#
_symmetry.space_group_name_H-M   'P 1'
#
loop_
_entity.id
_entity.type
_entity.pdbx_description
1 polymer ?
#
loop_
_entity_poly.entity_id
_entity_poly.type
_entity_poly.pdbx_seq_one_letter_code
_entity_poly.pdbx_strand_id
1 'polypeptide(L)'
;MLLGTCVAHISVVEHQKRGLPHCHILLILSSDCKPSGPSNYDNIVSAEIPDPDRHPAAYATVTRNMMHGPCGPAYPDSPCMVNGRCSKHYPKAFTQETTEAEVGGYPIYRRRNDGRTVDVRRGRNRVALDNTWVVPHNLYLTTKYNSHINVEICNNVRAVKYMYKYVYKRHDCALMSMRRQNNNSSATATVDNEDDEDEIDETTLYQDARYVSASESFWRLFGFSLHSRAPFVQSLSIHLPGKKSVYYRPNQTVQQVIERAEQNSQP
;
A
#
# COMPACT_ATOMS: atom_id res chain seq x y z
N MET A 1 -1.42 20.29 -18.34
CA MET A 1 -1.07 19.02 -17.66
C MET A 1 -1.62 19.10 -16.24
N LEU A 2 -2.39 18.12 -15.75
CA LEU A 2 -3.19 18.24 -14.52
C LEU A 2 -2.38 18.61 -13.26
N LEU A 3 -1.19 18.03 -13.10
CA LEU A 3 -0.32 18.20 -11.92
C LEU A 3 0.98 18.95 -12.26
N GLY A 4 1.08 19.55 -13.45
CA GLY A 4 2.33 20.13 -13.96
C GLY A 4 3.31 19.08 -14.49
N THR A 5 4.56 19.49 -14.70
CA THR A 5 5.62 18.68 -15.33
C THR A 5 6.17 17.64 -14.36
N CYS A 6 6.02 16.36 -14.69
CA CYS A 6 6.58 15.24 -13.94
C CYS A 6 8.01 14.94 -14.42
N VAL A 7 9.00 15.04 -13.54
CA VAL A 7 10.42 14.77 -13.84
C VAL A 7 10.84 13.35 -13.47
N ALA A 8 10.14 12.73 -12.52
CA ALA A 8 10.35 11.34 -12.17
C ALA A 8 9.06 10.73 -11.62
N HIS A 9 8.87 9.43 -11.84
CA HIS A 9 7.76 8.69 -11.26
C HIS A 9 8.17 7.29 -10.86
N ILE A 10 7.44 6.75 -9.90
CA ILE A 10 7.53 5.34 -9.48
C ILE A 10 6.11 4.84 -9.31
N SER A 11 5.77 3.75 -9.99
CA SER A 11 4.50 3.08 -9.80
C SER A 11 4.70 1.61 -9.50
N VAL A 12 3.85 1.05 -8.63
CA VAL A 12 3.81 -0.37 -8.29
C VAL A 12 2.36 -0.82 -8.29
N VAL A 13 2.07 -1.94 -8.95
CA VAL A 13 0.77 -2.61 -8.93
C VAL A 13 0.83 -3.74 -7.90
N GLU A 14 0.07 -3.57 -6.82
CA GLU A 14 -0.09 -4.54 -5.76
C GLU A 14 -1.37 -5.37 -6.02
N HIS A 15 -1.23 -6.69 -5.99
CA HIS A 15 -2.36 -7.61 -6.02
C HIS A 15 -2.63 -8.05 -4.59
N GLN A 16 -3.78 -7.68 -4.04
CA GLN A 16 -4.17 -8.05 -2.69
C GLN A 16 -4.87 -9.41 -2.71
N LYS A 17 -4.71 -10.21 -1.65
CA LYS A 17 -5.42 -11.51 -1.46
C LYS A 17 -6.92 -11.42 -1.75
N ARG A 18 -7.55 -10.27 -1.48
CA ARG A 18 -8.94 -9.97 -1.79
C ARG A 18 -9.02 -8.58 -2.42
N GLY A 19 -9.52 -8.49 -3.65
CA GLY A 19 -9.79 -7.21 -4.30
C GLY A 19 -9.20 -7.08 -5.71
N LEU A 20 -9.48 -5.94 -6.31
CA LEU A 20 -8.91 -5.54 -7.59
C LEU A 20 -7.44 -5.08 -7.40
N PRO A 21 -6.62 -5.08 -8.46
CA PRO A 21 -5.27 -4.55 -8.40
C PRO A 21 -5.26 -3.11 -7.84
N HIS A 22 -4.34 -2.85 -6.92
CA HIS A 22 -4.17 -1.55 -6.29
C HIS A 22 -2.87 -0.91 -6.76
N CYS A 23 -2.93 0.30 -7.31
CA CYS A 23 -1.76 0.98 -7.82
C CYS A 23 -1.26 2.03 -6.82
N HIS A 24 0.01 1.94 -6.45
CA HIS A 24 0.73 2.97 -5.71
C HIS A 24 1.58 3.77 -6.69
N ILE A 25 1.32 5.08 -6.80
CA ILE A 25 2.05 5.98 -7.72
C ILE A 25 2.65 7.13 -6.92
N LEU A 26 3.94 7.36 -7.09
CA LEU A 26 4.65 8.53 -6.61
C LEU A 26 5.07 9.36 -7.82
N LEU A 27 4.67 10.63 -7.84
CA LEU A 27 5.05 11.59 -8.86
C LEU A 27 6.00 12.62 -8.24
N ILE A 28 7.12 12.86 -8.91
CA ILE A 28 8.09 13.91 -8.57
C ILE A 28 7.96 14.97 -9.64
N LEU A 29 7.44 16.13 -9.24
CA LEU A 29 7.22 17.27 -10.12
C LEU A 29 8.50 18.11 -10.26
N SER A 30 8.65 18.82 -11.37
CA SER A 30 9.70 19.83 -11.54
C SER A 30 9.58 20.90 -10.45
N SER A 31 10.69 21.57 -10.10
CA SER A 31 10.71 22.57 -9.03
C SER A 31 9.63 23.65 -9.23
N ASP A 32 9.42 24.10 -10.46
CA ASP A 32 8.43 25.13 -10.81
C ASP A 32 6.97 24.65 -10.72
N CYS A 33 6.75 23.33 -10.72
CA CYS A 33 5.43 22.70 -10.61
C CYS A 33 5.14 22.12 -9.22
N LYS A 34 6.12 22.14 -8.30
CA LYS A 34 5.90 21.65 -6.93
C LYS A 34 4.97 22.63 -6.19
N PRO A 35 3.90 22.15 -5.56
CA PRO A 35 3.08 23.03 -4.76
C PRO A 35 3.86 23.49 -3.54
N SER A 36 3.98 24.81 -3.36
CA SER A 36 4.86 25.44 -2.37
C SER A 36 4.17 25.85 -1.07
N GLY A 37 2.87 25.55 -0.92
CA GLY A 37 2.14 25.84 0.30
C GLY A 37 0.67 25.43 0.27
N PRO A 38 -0.05 25.66 1.39
CA PRO A 38 -1.42 25.16 1.58
C PRO A 38 -2.43 25.57 0.51
N SER A 39 -2.38 26.81 0.05
CA SER A 39 -3.26 27.30 -1.02
C SER A 39 -3.04 26.57 -2.35
N ASN A 40 -1.79 26.18 -2.65
CA ASN A 40 -1.50 25.35 -3.81
C ASN A 40 -1.91 23.90 -3.59
N TYR A 41 -1.88 23.39 -2.36
CA TYR A 41 -2.36 22.04 -2.03
C TYR A 41 -3.85 21.90 -2.31
N ASP A 42 -4.65 22.91 -1.94
CA ASP A 42 -6.10 22.94 -2.18
C ASP A 42 -6.49 22.91 -3.66
N ASN A 43 -5.58 23.30 -4.56
CA ASN A 43 -5.80 23.19 -6.02
C ASN A 43 -5.61 21.75 -6.54
N ILE A 44 -4.93 20.90 -5.78
CA ILE A 44 -4.59 19.53 -6.17
C ILE A 44 -5.41 18.51 -5.38
N VAL A 45 -5.59 18.73 -4.08
CA VAL A 45 -6.25 17.80 -3.16
C VAL A 45 -7.41 18.50 -2.48
N SER A 46 -8.56 17.83 -2.50
CA SER A 46 -9.73 18.19 -1.70
C SER A 46 -10.04 17.05 -0.73
N ALA A 47 -10.59 17.41 0.43
CA ALA A 47 -11.14 16.48 1.40
C ALA A 47 -12.57 16.90 1.78
N GLU A 48 -13.30 17.47 0.83
CA GLU A 48 -14.67 17.99 1.01
C GLU A 48 -15.65 17.28 0.05
N ILE A 49 -16.90 17.18 0.47
CA ILE A 49 -18.02 16.72 -0.37
C ILE A 49 -18.29 17.83 -1.41
N PRO A 50 -18.25 17.53 -2.72
CA PRO A 50 -18.52 18.52 -3.75
C PRO A 50 -19.94 19.07 -3.68
N ASP A 51 -20.17 20.27 -4.20
CA ASP A 51 -21.51 20.80 -4.32
C ASP A 51 -22.31 19.99 -5.37
N PRO A 52 -23.48 19.41 -5.03
CA PRO A 52 -24.24 18.56 -5.93
C PRO A 52 -24.86 19.32 -7.12
N ASP A 53 -25.15 20.61 -6.97
CA ASP A 53 -25.75 21.43 -8.02
C ASP A 53 -24.69 21.92 -9.00
N ARG A 54 -23.50 22.29 -8.48
CA ARG A 54 -22.38 22.78 -9.31
C ARG A 54 -21.58 21.65 -9.95
N HIS A 55 -21.41 20.54 -9.24
CA HIS A 55 -20.53 19.43 -9.63
C HIS A 55 -21.22 18.06 -9.41
N PRO A 56 -22.35 17.77 -10.07
CA PRO A 56 -23.15 16.57 -9.81
C PRO A 56 -22.38 15.26 -10.04
N ALA A 57 -21.56 15.20 -11.10
CA ALA A 57 -20.74 14.03 -11.38
C ALA A 57 -19.69 13.79 -10.28
N ALA A 58 -19.02 14.85 -9.84
CA ALA A 58 -18.02 14.75 -8.80
C ALA A 58 -18.64 14.40 -7.45
N TYR A 59 -19.80 14.99 -7.12
CA TYR A 59 -20.59 14.63 -5.94
C TYR A 59 -20.93 13.14 -5.97
N ALA A 60 -21.51 12.63 -7.05
CA ALA A 60 -21.90 11.23 -7.16
C ALA A 60 -20.70 10.27 -7.00
N THR A 61 -19.54 10.64 -7.54
CA THR A 61 -18.32 9.84 -7.39
C THR A 61 -17.72 9.92 -5.98
N VAL A 62 -17.59 11.13 -5.41
CA VAL A 62 -16.97 11.32 -4.08
C VAL A 62 -17.81 10.67 -2.99
N THR A 63 -19.13 10.86 -3.02
CA THR A 63 -20.04 10.25 -2.03
C THR A 63 -20.04 8.72 -2.08
N ARG A 64 -19.83 8.14 -3.26
CA ARG A 64 -19.77 6.68 -3.44
C ARG A 64 -18.40 6.10 -3.09
N ASN A 65 -17.34 6.73 -3.56
CA ASN A 65 -16.00 6.13 -3.64
C ASN A 65 -14.98 6.77 -2.71
N MET A 66 -15.21 7.98 -2.20
CA MET A 66 -14.22 8.72 -1.42
C MET A 66 -14.68 8.98 0.02
N MET A 67 -15.75 8.35 0.49
CA MET A 67 -16.15 8.41 1.90
C MET A 67 -15.46 7.30 2.69
N HIS A 68 -14.79 7.66 3.78
CA HIS A 68 -14.37 6.67 4.76
C HIS A 68 -15.63 6.06 5.40
N GLY A 69 -15.68 4.73 5.46
CA GLY A 69 -16.82 4.04 6.07
C GLY A 69 -16.95 4.40 7.56
N PRO A 70 -18.16 4.37 8.14
CA PRO A 70 -18.37 4.62 9.56
C PRO A 70 -17.43 3.74 10.40
N CYS A 71 -16.80 4.28 11.43
CA CYS A 71 -15.93 3.51 12.32
C CYS A 71 -15.99 4.10 13.74
N GLY A 72 -15.28 3.50 14.69
CA GLY A 72 -15.25 3.97 16.07
C GLY A 72 -16.05 3.07 17.02
N PRO A 73 -16.36 3.54 18.23
CA PRO A 73 -17.03 2.72 19.26
C PRO A 73 -18.37 2.13 18.82
N ALA A 74 -19.12 2.83 17.97
CA ALA A 74 -20.39 2.33 17.40
C ALA A 74 -20.18 1.27 16.30
N TYR A 75 -18.98 1.17 15.74
CA TYR A 75 -18.63 0.25 14.66
C TYR A 75 -17.24 -0.38 14.88
N PRO A 76 -17.04 -1.14 15.97
CA PRO A 76 -15.74 -1.67 16.37
C PRO A 76 -15.19 -2.69 15.36
N ASP A 77 -16.06 -3.41 14.65
CA ASP A 77 -15.68 -4.44 13.66
C ASP A 77 -15.28 -3.86 12.29
N SER A 78 -15.15 -2.54 12.18
CA SER A 78 -14.72 -1.94 10.91
C SER A 78 -13.27 -2.32 10.60
N PRO A 79 -12.91 -2.65 9.34
CA PRO A 79 -11.56 -3.12 9.00
C PRO A 79 -10.42 -2.16 9.37
N CYS A 80 -10.74 -0.87 9.54
CA CYS A 80 -9.78 0.14 9.94
C CYS A 80 -9.54 0.21 11.45
N MET A 81 -10.36 -0.42 12.28
CA MET A 81 -10.27 -0.37 13.74
C MET A 81 -9.13 -1.25 14.22
N VAL A 82 -8.22 -0.67 15.00
CA VAL A 82 -7.07 -1.34 15.62
C VAL A 82 -6.96 -0.84 17.05
N ASN A 83 -6.96 -1.74 18.03
CA ASN A 83 -6.89 -1.40 19.46
C ASN A 83 -7.93 -0.33 19.88
N GLY A 84 -9.19 -0.50 19.44
CA GLY A 84 -10.30 0.39 19.77
C GLY A 84 -10.28 1.77 19.08
N ARG A 85 -9.30 2.06 18.21
CA ARG A 85 -9.19 3.33 17.48
C ARG A 85 -9.08 3.11 15.97
N CYS A 86 -9.59 4.05 15.18
CA CYS A 86 -9.40 3.99 13.74
C CYS A 86 -7.92 4.21 13.40
N SER A 87 -7.30 3.25 12.72
CA SER A 87 -5.91 3.31 12.23
C SER A 87 -5.64 4.45 11.25
N LYS A 88 -6.70 5.04 10.68
CA LYS A 88 -6.64 6.20 9.78
C LYS A 88 -7.04 7.50 10.47
N HIS A 89 -7.38 7.44 11.76
CA HIS A 89 -7.79 8.57 12.59
C HIS A 89 -9.02 9.31 12.05
N TYR A 90 -10.06 8.56 11.68
CA TYR A 90 -11.38 9.11 11.36
C TYR A 90 -12.32 9.05 12.59
N PRO A 91 -13.25 10.01 12.72
CA PRO A 91 -13.40 11.21 11.88
C PRO A 91 -12.23 12.19 12.05
N LYS A 92 -11.92 12.96 11.00
CA LYS A 92 -10.93 14.04 11.05
C LYS A 92 -11.53 15.29 11.70
N ALA A 93 -10.70 16.21 12.18
CA ALA A 93 -11.21 17.51 12.62
C ALA A 93 -11.67 18.35 11.43
N PHE A 94 -12.66 19.22 11.64
CA PHE A 94 -12.95 20.30 10.69
C PHE A 94 -11.81 21.33 10.72
N THR A 95 -11.47 21.86 9.54
CA THR A 95 -10.41 22.83 9.32
C THR A 95 -10.84 23.79 8.23
N GLN A 96 -10.73 25.10 8.49
CA GLN A 96 -11.18 26.13 7.52
C GLN A 96 -10.22 26.28 6.34
N GLU A 97 -8.96 25.95 6.54
CA GLU A 97 -7.90 25.99 5.54
C GLU A 97 -6.97 24.80 5.72
N THR A 98 -6.24 24.46 4.65
CA THR A 98 -5.18 23.46 4.75
C THR A 98 -4.04 24.03 5.58
N THR A 99 -3.47 23.23 6.47
CA THR A 99 -2.28 23.59 7.22
C THR A 99 -1.15 22.60 6.95
N GLU A 100 0.09 23.10 7.04
CA GLU A 100 1.23 22.19 7.04
C GLU A 100 1.21 21.34 8.31
N ALA A 101 1.67 20.10 8.17
CA ALA A 101 1.78 19.21 9.30
C ALA A 101 2.96 19.59 10.19
N GLU A 102 2.93 19.16 11.45
CA GLU A 102 4.14 19.07 12.27
C GLU A 102 5.21 18.21 11.56
N VAL A 103 6.47 18.43 11.93
CA VAL A 103 7.66 17.85 11.28
C VAL A 103 7.45 16.37 10.89
N GLY A 104 7.35 16.15 9.58
CA GLY A 104 7.23 14.82 8.98
C GLY A 104 5.81 14.32 8.72
N GLY A 105 4.73 15.06 9.02
CA GLY A 105 3.34 14.67 8.72
C GLY A 105 2.86 14.98 7.28
N TYR A 106 1.73 14.39 6.88
CA TYR A 106 0.98 14.86 5.70
C TYR A 106 0.23 16.14 6.06
N PRO A 107 0.05 17.10 5.13
CA PRO A 107 -0.75 18.30 5.37
C PRO A 107 -2.13 17.95 5.94
N ILE A 108 -2.63 18.79 6.84
CA ILE A 108 -3.99 18.66 7.34
C ILE A 108 -4.88 19.41 6.35
N TYR A 109 -5.51 18.67 5.44
CA TYR A 109 -6.34 19.28 4.41
C TYR A 109 -7.56 19.99 4.99
N ARG A 110 -7.97 21.07 4.31
CA ARG A 110 -9.20 21.80 4.54
C ARG A 110 -10.41 20.86 4.54
N ARG A 111 -11.22 20.98 5.59
CA ARG A 111 -12.51 20.29 5.77
C ARG A 111 -13.47 21.27 6.41
N ARG A 112 -14.15 22.09 5.62
CA ARG A 112 -15.07 23.09 6.18
C ARG A 112 -16.33 22.43 6.71
N ASN A 113 -16.83 22.94 7.83
CA ASN A 113 -18.15 22.58 8.32
C ASN A 113 -19.19 23.44 7.59
N ASP A 114 -19.68 22.93 6.46
CA ASP A 114 -20.68 23.58 5.60
C ASP A 114 -22.09 22.99 5.79
N GLY A 115 -22.26 22.10 6.78
CA GLY A 115 -23.52 21.40 7.06
C GLY A 115 -23.88 20.29 6.07
N ARG A 116 -23.09 20.03 5.03
CA ARG A 116 -23.38 18.96 4.07
C ARG A 116 -23.10 17.59 4.68
N THR A 117 -24.04 16.67 4.49
CA THR A 117 -23.91 15.28 4.92
C THR A 117 -24.36 14.31 3.82
N VAL A 118 -23.87 13.08 3.91
CA VAL A 118 -24.17 11.99 2.99
C VAL A 118 -24.51 10.76 3.81
N ASP A 119 -25.64 10.14 3.50
CA ASP A 119 -26.05 8.90 4.15
C ASP A 119 -25.29 7.70 3.59
N VAL A 120 -24.43 7.11 4.41
CA VAL A 120 -23.76 5.84 4.11
C VAL A 120 -24.48 4.70 4.83
N ARG A 121 -24.80 3.64 4.09
CA ARG A 121 -25.46 2.44 4.63
C ARG A 121 -24.45 1.49 5.26
N ARG A 122 -24.66 1.11 6.52
CA ARG A 122 -23.90 0.07 7.22
C ARG A 122 -24.90 -0.98 7.74
N GLY A 123 -25.03 -2.09 7.01
CA GLY A 123 -26.04 -3.10 7.31
C GLY A 123 -27.46 -2.54 7.15
N ARG A 124 -28.21 -2.48 8.26
CA ARG A 124 -29.57 -1.91 8.31
C ARG A 124 -29.60 -0.41 8.67
N ASN A 125 -28.49 0.15 9.14
CA ASN A 125 -28.42 1.53 9.60
C ASN A 125 -27.97 2.47 8.48
N ARG A 126 -28.46 3.71 8.53
CA ARG A 126 -27.93 4.84 7.76
C ARG A 126 -27.15 5.75 8.70
N VAL A 127 -25.96 6.15 8.28
CA VAL A 127 -25.09 7.04 9.04
C VAL A 127 -24.82 8.27 8.18
N ALA A 128 -25.23 9.43 8.66
CA ALA A 128 -24.90 10.70 8.03
C ALA A 128 -23.42 11.02 8.27
N LEU A 129 -22.65 11.11 7.19
CA LEU A 129 -21.24 11.45 7.20
C LEU A 129 -21.01 12.81 6.54
N ASP A 130 -20.24 13.66 7.20
CA ASP A 130 -19.86 15.00 6.73
C ASP A 130 -18.42 15.04 6.17
N ASN A 131 -17.90 16.24 5.94
CA ASN A 131 -16.53 16.47 5.44
C ASN A 131 -15.43 15.89 6.34
N THR A 132 -15.70 15.52 7.60
CA THR A 132 -14.70 14.86 8.47
C THR A 132 -14.38 13.43 8.04
N TRP A 133 -15.21 12.82 7.19
CA TRP A 133 -15.10 11.43 6.74
C TRP A 133 -14.54 11.29 5.32
N VAL A 134 -14.37 12.39 4.59
CA VAL A 134 -13.92 12.34 3.19
C VAL A 134 -12.44 11.93 3.12
N VAL A 135 -12.11 11.00 2.25
CA VAL A 135 -10.73 10.62 1.93
C VAL A 135 -10.13 11.69 0.98
N PRO A 136 -8.91 12.19 1.24
CA PRO A 136 -8.25 13.15 0.36
C PRO A 136 -8.18 12.67 -1.08
N HIS A 137 -8.55 13.52 -2.04
CA HIS A 137 -8.61 13.13 -3.45
C HIS A 137 -8.36 14.32 -4.37
N ASN A 138 -7.95 14.04 -5.59
CA ASN A 138 -8.04 15.03 -6.66
C ASN A 138 -9.41 14.92 -7.32
N LEU A 139 -10.17 16.03 -7.32
CA LEU A 139 -11.56 16.07 -7.80
C LEU A 139 -11.67 15.60 -9.26
N TYR A 140 -10.75 16.04 -10.13
CA TYR A 140 -10.75 15.64 -11.53
C TYR A 140 -10.41 14.16 -11.72
N LEU A 141 -9.37 13.65 -11.06
CA LEU A 141 -8.96 12.25 -11.20
C LEU A 141 -10.06 11.29 -10.74
N THR A 142 -10.59 11.48 -9.53
CA THR A 142 -11.61 10.57 -9.01
C THR A 142 -12.85 10.59 -9.89
N THR A 143 -13.31 11.77 -10.33
CA THR A 143 -14.49 11.93 -11.19
C THR A 143 -14.27 11.30 -12.56
N LYS A 144 -13.12 11.54 -13.19
CA LYS A 144 -12.79 11.03 -14.54
C LYS A 144 -12.79 9.50 -14.58
N TYR A 145 -12.24 8.86 -13.57
CA TYR A 145 -12.14 7.40 -13.51
C TYR A 145 -13.27 6.75 -12.71
N ASN A 146 -14.18 7.55 -12.14
CA ASN A 146 -15.26 7.11 -11.26
C ASN A 146 -14.81 6.03 -10.25
N SER A 147 -13.68 6.28 -9.58
CA SER A 147 -13.00 5.28 -8.75
C SER A 147 -12.41 5.90 -7.48
N HIS A 148 -12.08 5.04 -6.51
CA HIS A 148 -11.43 5.45 -5.27
C HIS A 148 -9.95 5.79 -5.53
N ILE A 149 -9.62 7.08 -5.61
CA ILE A 149 -8.26 7.58 -5.85
C ILE A 149 -7.86 8.51 -4.70
N ASN A 150 -7.11 7.97 -3.74
CA ASN A 150 -6.52 8.76 -2.67
C ASN A 150 -5.30 9.53 -3.20
N VAL A 151 -5.29 10.85 -3.03
CA VAL A 151 -4.18 11.71 -3.46
C VAL A 151 -3.66 12.46 -2.24
N GLU A 152 -2.34 12.37 -2.03
CA GLU A 152 -1.67 12.95 -0.87
C GLU A 152 -0.49 13.81 -1.35
N ILE A 153 -0.33 14.99 -0.76
CA ILE A 153 0.85 15.83 -0.95
C ILE A 153 1.97 15.31 -0.04
N CYS A 154 3.05 14.89 -0.68
CA CYS A 154 4.21 14.30 -0.05
C CYS A 154 5.38 15.30 -0.06
N ASN A 155 5.60 16.04 1.03
CA ASN A 155 6.67 17.05 1.12
C ASN A 155 7.86 16.64 2.01
N ASN A 156 7.92 15.40 2.51
CA ASN A 156 8.89 14.99 3.52
C ASN A 156 9.46 13.57 3.31
N VAL A 157 10.47 13.20 4.13
CA VAL A 157 11.18 11.91 4.09
C VAL A 157 10.23 10.70 4.25
N ARG A 158 9.00 10.87 4.79
CA ARG A 158 8.03 9.76 4.82
C ARG A 158 7.61 9.34 3.41
N ALA A 159 7.68 10.22 2.41
CA ALA A 159 7.51 9.87 1.00
C ALA A 159 8.56 8.85 0.53
N VAL A 160 9.80 8.98 1.00
CA VAL A 160 10.88 8.02 0.75
C VAL A 160 10.56 6.69 1.42
N LYS A 161 10.19 6.69 2.71
CA LYS A 161 9.76 5.44 3.39
C LYS A 161 8.56 4.78 2.69
N TYR A 162 7.61 5.57 2.21
CA TYR A 162 6.46 5.09 1.45
C TYR A 162 6.89 4.40 0.15
N MET A 163 7.79 5.01 -0.61
CA MET A 163 8.40 4.42 -1.81
C MET A 163 9.04 3.06 -1.50
N TYR A 164 9.93 3.00 -0.50
CA TYR A 164 10.59 1.75 -0.12
C TYR A 164 9.60 0.68 0.34
N LYS A 165 8.57 1.06 1.11
CA LYS A 165 7.56 0.11 1.61
C LYS A 165 6.90 -0.66 0.47
N TYR A 166 6.50 -0.01 -0.62
CA TYR A 166 5.74 -0.64 -1.71
C TYR A 166 6.63 -1.20 -2.81
N VAL A 167 7.79 -0.59 -3.09
CA VAL A 167 8.77 -1.14 -4.03
C VAL A 167 9.37 -2.45 -3.52
N TYR A 168 9.64 -2.53 -2.22
CA TYR A 168 10.23 -3.72 -1.59
C TYR A 168 9.21 -4.58 -0.84
N LYS A 169 7.91 -4.29 -0.98
CA LYS A 169 6.88 -5.19 -0.44
C LYS A 169 7.00 -6.52 -1.18
N ARG A 170 7.29 -7.58 -0.43
CA ARG A 170 7.35 -8.93 -0.99
C ARG A 170 5.96 -9.38 -1.44
N HIS A 171 5.95 -10.39 -2.30
CA HIS A 171 4.71 -11.03 -2.73
C HIS A 171 3.97 -11.64 -1.55
N ASP A 172 2.66 -11.77 -1.69
CA ASP A 172 1.84 -12.45 -0.70
C ASP A 172 2.30 -13.91 -0.59
N CYS A 173 2.79 -14.27 0.59
CA CYS A 173 3.12 -15.65 0.94
C CYS A 173 1.97 -16.28 1.73
N ALA A 174 1.87 -17.59 1.60
CA ALA A 174 0.98 -18.45 2.36
C ALA A 174 1.81 -19.58 2.96
N LEU A 175 1.75 -19.71 4.30
CA LEU A 175 2.26 -20.88 4.98
C LEU A 175 1.20 -21.98 4.85
N MET A 176 1.55 -23.07 4.19
CA MET A 176 0.67 -24.23 4.02
C MET A 176 1.15 -25.34 4.93
N SER A 177 0.25 -25.90 5.75
CA SER A 177 0.53 -27.13 6.47
C SER A 177 -0.10 -28.33 5.77
N MET A 178 0.70 -29.37 5.53
CA MET A 178 0.22 -30.62 4.94
C MET A 178 0.11 -31.69 6.03
N ARG A 179 -1.11 -32.03 6.44
CA ARG A 179 -1.36 -33.15 7.36
C ARG A 179 -1.57 -34.43 6.55
N ARG A 180 -0.75 -35.45 6.78
CA ARG A 180 -1.00 -36.79 6.25
C ARG A 180 -2.32 -37.32 6.84
N GLN A 181 -3.24 -37.72 5.96
CA GLN A 181 -4.44 -38.43 6.37
C GLN A 181 -4.09 -39.92 6.48
N ASN A 182 -3.96 -40.43 7.70
CA ASN A 182 -3.82 -41.87 7.93
C ASN A 182 -5.15 -42.54 7.59
N ASN A 183 -5.22 -43.17 6.41
CA ASN A 183 -6.38 -43.96 5.96
C ASN A 183 -6.45 -45.35 6.61
N ASN A 184 -6.01 -45.51 7.86
CA ASN A 184 -6.22 -46.73 8.63
C ASN A 184 -7.26 -46.47 9.72
N SER A 185 -8.52 -46.36 9.31
CA SER A 185 -9.64 -46.63 10.19
C SER A 185 -9.89 -48.13 10.19
N SER A 186 -9.17 -48.86 11.04
CA SER A 186 -9.69 -50.09 11.62
C SER A 186 -9.49 -50.02 13.13
N ALA A 187 -10.59 -50.27 13.83
CA ALA A 187 -10.75 -50.26 15.27
C ALA A 187 -9.60 -50.96 16.00
N THR A 188 -9.02 -50.33 17.02
CA THR A 188 -9.33 -50.58 18.44
C THR A 188 -8.50 -49.64 19.30
N ALA A 189 -9.16 -49.04 20.29
CA ALA A 189 -8.53 -48.24 21.32
C ALA A 189 -7.92 -49.17 22.38
N THR A 190 -6.60 -49.07 22.62
CA THR A 190 -5.97 -49.40 23.90
C THR A 190 -4.67 -48.64 24.09
N VAL A 191 -4.71 -47.71 25.06
CA VAL A 191 -3.76 -47.46 26.16
C VAL A 191 -2.24 -47.53 25.89
N ASP A 192 -1.61 -46.38 26.14
CA ASP A 192 -0.23 -46.12 26.60
C ASP A 192 0.92 -46.90 25.97
N ASN A 193 1.56 -46.27 24.98
CA ASN A 193 3.00 -46.42 24.74
C ASN A 193 3.58 -45.02 24.48
N GLU A 194 4.47 -44.57 25.35
CA GLU A 194 5.19 -43.28 25.30
C GLU A 194 6.42 -43.31 24.37
N ASP A 195 6.45 -44.17 23.34
CA ASP A 195 7.65 -44.41 22.51
C ASP A 195 7.34 -44.56 21.01
N ASP A 196 6.53 -43.67 20.45
CA ASP A 196 6.55 -43.38 19.01
C ASP A 196 6.67 -41.86 18.83
N GLU A 197 7.91 -41.36 18.96
CA GLU A 197 8.29 -40.13 18.28
C GLU A 197 8.18 -40.41 16.77
N ASP A 198 6.97 -40.33 16.22
CA ASP A 198 6.81 -40.01 14.80
C ASP A 198 7.66 -38.75 14.60
N GLU A 199 8.82 -38.89 13.96
CA GLU A 199 9.72 -37.79 13.64
C GLU A 199 8.94 -36.82 12.73
N ILE A 200 8.23 -35.88 13.35
CA ILE A 200 7.48 -34.85 12.65
C ILE A 200 8.53 -33.95 12.05
N ASP A 201 8.89 -34.21 10.79
CA ASP A 201 9.69 -33.28 9.99
C ASP A 201 8.89 -31.99 9.79
N GLU A 202 9.07 -31.04 10.72
CA GLU A 202 8.46 -29.71 10.70
C GLU A 202 8.71 -28.99 9.37
N THR A 203 9.84 -29.28 8.72
CA THR A 203 10.26 -28.71 7.42
C THR A 203 9.38 -29.22 6.26
N THR A 204 8.93 -30.47 6.33
CA THR A 204 7.97 -31.03 5.37
C THR A 204 6.53 -30.68 5.74
N LEU A 205 6.27 -30.43 7.03
CA LEU A 205 4.94 -30.09 7.53
C LEU A 205 4.51 -28.68 7.11
N TYR A 206 5.42 -27.72 7.03
CA TYR A 206 5.12 -26.32 6.69
C TYR A 206 5.88 -25.85 5.44
N GLN A 207 5.15 -25.61 4.35
CA GLN A 207 5.70 -25.00 3.13
C GLN A 207 5.36 -23.52 3.07
N ASP A 208 6.39 -22.68 2.90
CA ASP A 208 6.22 -21.28 2.51
C ASP A 208 6.03 -21.20 1.00
N ALA A 209 4.77 -21.01 0.58
CA ALA A 209 4.40 -20.94 -0.83
C ALA A 209 4.01 -19.50 -1.20
N ARG A 210 4.40 -19.10 -2.40
CA ARG A 210 3.94 -17.83 -2.96
C ARG A 210 2.51 -17.97 -3.46
N TYR A 211 1.63 -17.10 -2.97
CA TYR A 211 0.29 -16.96 -3.50
C TYR A 211 0.29 -16.07 -4.75
N VAL A 212 -0.38 -16.52 -5.80
CA VAL A 212 -0.64 -15.73 -7.01
C VAL A 212 -2.14 -15.71 -7.22
N SER A 213 -2.74 -14.53 -7.12
CA SER A 213 -4.19 -14.38 -7.33
C SER A 213 -4.54 -14.56 -8.81
N ALA A 214 -5.82 -14.85 -9.10
CA ALA A 214 -6.28 -14.90 -10.49
C ALA A 214 -5.99 -13.58 -11.25
N SER A 215 -6.18 -12.44 -10.59
CA SER A 215 -5.87 -11.12 -11.18
C SER A 215 -4.38 -10.94 -11.46
N GLU A 216 -3.49 -11.38 -10.55
CA GLU A 216 -2.05 -11.34 -10.79
C GLU A 216 -1.64 -12.27 -11.94
N SER A 217 -2.22 -13.48 -12.00
CA SER A 217 -1.97 -14.44 -13.08
C SER A 217 -2.34 -13.85 -14.43
N PHE A 218 -3.52 -13.25 -14.57
CA PHE A 218 -3.90 -12.56 -15.80
C PHE A 218 -2.95 -11.42 -16.13
N TRP A 219 -2.61 -10.56 -15.15
CA TRP A 219 -1.69 -9.45 -15.34
C TRP A 219 -0.34 -9.90 -15.90
N ARG A 220 0.19 -11.01 -15.37
CA ARG A 220 1.43 -11.63 -15.81
C ARG A 220 1.31 -12.28 -17.19
N LEU A 221 0.22 -13.00 -17.45
CA LEU A 221 -0.03 -13.64 -18.75
C LEU A 221 -0.09 -12.63 -19.91
N PHE A 222 -0.70 -11.47 -19.67
CA PHE A 222 -0.76 -10.39 -20.64
C PHE A 222 0.51 -9.53 -20.72
N GLY A 223 1.53 -9.81 -19.90
CA GLY A 223 2.81 -9.10 -19.93
C GLY A 223 2.74 -7.65 -19.42
N PHE A 224 1.73 -7.30 -18.65
CA PHE A 224 1.61 -5.95 -18.10
C PHE A 224 2.70 -5.69 -17.04
N SER A 225 3.30 -4.50 -17.07
CA SER A 225 4.35 -4.13 -16.11
C SER A 225 3.78 -4.04 -14.68
N LEU A 226 4.42 -4.74 -13.73
CA LEU A 226 4.06 -4.67 -12.31
C LEU A 226 4.63 -3.43 -11.61
N HIS A 227 5.69 -2.86 -12.18
CA HIS A 227 6.30 -1.63 -11.69
C HIS A 227 6.78 -0.80 -12.88
N SER A 228 6.77 0.52 -12.71
CA SER A 228 7.35 1.47 -13.67
C SER A 228 8.14 2.50 -12.90
N ARG A 229 9.29 2.91 -13.43
CA ARG A 229 10.15 3.92 -12.83
C ARG A 229 10.80 4.75 -13.93
N ALA A 230 10.79 6.07 -13.77
CA ALA A 230 11.56 6.98 -14.62
C ALA A 230 12.17 8.09 -13.75
N PRO A 231 13.44 8.49 -13.97
CA PRO A 231 14.42 7.81 -14.83
C PRO A 231 14.80 6.43 -14.28
N PHE A 232 15.54 5.63 -15.06
CA PHE A 232 15.99 4.33 -14.58
C PHE A 232 16.96 4.51 -13.40
N VAL A 233 16.60 3.98 -12.23
CA VAL A 233 17.44 4.02 -11.02
C VAL A 233 18.08 2.65 -10.82
N GLN A 234 19.40 2.61 -10.93
CA GLN A 234 20.21 1.44 -10.59
C GLN A 234 20.72 1.59 -9.16
N SER A 235 20.49 0.57 -8.33
CA SER A 235 21.08 0.52 -6.99
C SER A 235 22.56 0.20 -7.15
N LEU A 236 23.43 1.14 -6.75
CA LEU A 236 24.86 0.87 -6.63
C LEU A 236 25.12 0.29 -5.24
N SER A 237 25.89 -0.78 -5.19
CA SER A 237 26.37 -1.32 -3.91
C SER A 237 27.46 -0.38 -3.38
N ILE A 238 27.09 0.47 -2.43
CA ILE A 238 28.04 1.36 -1.76
C ILE A 238 28.78 0.53 -0.73
N HIS A 239 30.07 0.32 -0.95
CA HIS A 239 30.97 -0.37 -0.04
C HIS A 239 32.04 0.61 0.44
N LEU A 240 32.46 0.48 1.70
CA LEU A 240 33.67 1.14 2.17
C LEU A 240 34.90 0.53 1.45
N PRO A 241 36.02 1.26 1.35
CA PRO A 241 37.27 0.71 0.82
C PRO A 241 37.61 -0.64 1.49
N GLY A 242 37.85 -1.67 0.69
CA GLY A 242 38.14 -3.04 1.17
C GLY A 242 36.94 -3.86 1.66
N LYS A 243 35.71 -3.31 1.71
CA LYS A 243 34.50 -4.01 2.21
C LYS A 243 33.49 -4.37 1.11
N LYS A 244 33.98 -4.82 -0.05
CA LYS A 244 33.13 -5.25 -1.17
C LYS A 244 32.48 -6.60 -0.90
N SER A 245 31.25 -6.77 -1.36
CA SER A 245 30.58 -8.08 -1.31
C SER A 245 31.21 -9.03 -2.35
N VAL A 246 31.59 -10.22 -1.90
CA VAL A 246 32.13 -11.28 -2.77
C VAL A 246 31.22 -12.50 -2.70
N TYR A 247 30.79 -13.00 -3.86
CA TYR A 247 29.85 -14.13 -3.95
C TYR A 247 30.59 -15.45 -4.19
N TYR A 248 30.39 -16.45 -3.35
CA TYR A 248 30.92 -17.80 -3.60
C TYR A 248 30.03 -18.52 -4.61
N ARG A 249 30.64 -19.08 -5.66
CA ARG A 249 29.96 -20.01 -6.57
C ARG A 249 30.38 -21.44 -6.21
N PRO A 250 29.47 -22.44 -6.31
CA PRO A 250 29.75 -23.81 -5.86
C PRO A 250 31.01 -24.45 -6.47
N ASN A 251 31.39 -24.02 -7.68
CA ASN A 251 32.50 -24.59 -8.44
C ASN A 251 33.76 -23.67 -8.48
N GLN A 252 33.91 -22.74 -7.53
CA GLN A 252 35.05 -21.80 -7.51
C GLN A 252 35.97 -22.02 -6.31
N THR A 253 37.27 -21.97 -6.55
CA THR A 253 38.29 -22.02 -5.48
C THR A 253 38.45 -20.65 -4.82
N VAL A 254 38.94 -20.64 -3.57
CA VAL A 254 39.13 -19.41 -2.79
C VAL A 254 40.02 -18.39 -3.51
N GLN A 255 41.07 -18.86 -4.19
CA GLN A 255 41.96 -18.01 -5.00
C GLN A 255 41.21 -17.28 -6.12
N GLN A 256 40.36 -17.98 -6.88
CA GLN A 256 39.55 -17.38 -7.95
C GLN A 256 38.55 -16.34 -7.43
N VAL A 257 38.09 -16.52 -6.20
CA VAL A 257 37.17 -15.60 -5.54
C VAL A 257 37.89 -14.31 -5.11
N ILE A 258 39.14 -14.42 -4.63
CA ILE A 258 40.01 -13.29 -4.25
C ILE A 258 40.45 -12.50 -5.48
N GLU A 259 40.95 -13.15 -6.53
CA GLU A 259 41.37 -12.48 -7.77
C GLU A 259 40.23 -11.66 -8.40
N ARG A 260 39.00 -12.20 -8.39
CA ARG A 260 37.82 -11.47 -8.89
C ARG A 260 37.46 -10.28 -8.00
N ALA A 261 37.68 -10.37 -6.69
CA ALA A 261 37.45 -9.25 -5.78
C ALA A 261 38.47 -8.11 -6.01
N GLU A 262 39.71 -8.47 -6.36
CA GLU A 262 40.79 -7.54 -6.70
C GLU A 262 40.61 -6.87 -8.07
N GLN A 263 40.20 -7.63 -9.10
CA GLN A 263 39.96 -7.09 -10.45
C GLN A 263 38.80 -6.07 -10.49
N ASN A 264 37.76 -6.27 -9.67
CA ASN A 264 36.67 -5.31 -9.53
C ASN A 264 37.05 -4.10 -8.67
N SER A 265 38.34 -3.94 -8.30
CA SER A 265 38.87 -2.88 -7.45
C SER A 265 39.78 -1.87 -8.12
N GLN A 266 39.93 -1.94 -9.44
CA GLN A 266 40.49 -0.83 -10.21
C GLN A 266 39.35 0.09 -10.71
N PRO A 267 39.56 1.41 -10.69
CA PRO A 267 38.55 2.41 -11.04
C PRO A 267 38.06 2.31 -12.49
#